data_AF-A0A353P9Y1-F1
#
_entry.id   AF-A0A353P9Y1-F1
#
_cell.length_a   1.000
_cell.length_b   1.000
_cell.length_c   1.000
_cell.angle_alpha   90.00
_cell.angle_beta   90.00
_cell.angle_gamma   90.00
#
_symmetry.space_group_name_H-M   'P 1'
#
loop_
_entity.id
_entity.type
_entity.pdbx_description
1 polymer ?
#
loop_
_entity_poly.entity_id
_entity_poly.type
_entity_poly.pdbx_seq_one_letter_code
_entity_poly.pdbx_strand_id
1 'polypeptide(L)'
;MPAETLAALCTAASGGVALLVMTAPDPTGYGRILRQDGGAVLGIVEERDATPAQRRIGEVNTGLMAISVAMLRRYLPAIQPSNAQGEYYLTDV
;
A
#
# COMPACT_ATOMS: atom_id res chain seq x y z
N MET A 1 17.21 -1.46 -6.72
CA MET A 1 16.52 -0.17 -6.50
C MET A 1 17.56 0.90 -6.22
N PRO A 2 17.60 1.99 -7.01
CA PRO A 2 18.54 3.10 -6.80
C PRO A 2 18.29 3.84 -5.47
N ALA A 3 19.34 4.44 -4.90
CA ALA A 3 19.22 5.20 -3.65
C ALA A 3 18.30 6.42 -3.80
N GLU A 4 18.28 7.00 -4.99
CA GLU A 4 17.45 8.13 -5.40
C GLU A 4 15.95 7.80 -5.30
N THR A 5 15.55 6.55 -5.56
CA THR A 5 14.16 6.11 -5.44
C THR A 5 13.69 6.14 -3.98
N LEU A 6 14.52 5.68 -3.05
CA LEU A 6 14.20 5.73 -1.62
C LEU A 6 14.19 7.16 -1.09
N ALA A 7 15.14 8.00 -1.54
CA ALA A 7 15.16 9.42 -1.19
C ALA A 7 13.88 10.12 -1.66
N ALA A 8 13.46 9.89 -2.91
CA ALA A 8 12.22 10.44 -3.45
C ALA A 8 10.98 9.95 -2.69
N LEU A 9 10.93 8.68 -2.27
CA LEU A 9 9.85 8.13 -1.45
C LEU A 9 9.77 8.85 -0.09
N CYS A 10 10.90 9.04 0.58
CA CYS A 10 10.97 9.78 1.85
C CYS A 10 10.53 11.25 1.68
N THR A 11 10.94 11.91 0.61
CA THR A 11 10.50 13.28 0.29
C THR A 11 8.99 13.32 0.01
N ALA A 12 8.46 12.38 -0.77
CA ALA A 12 7.04 12.30 -1.10
C ALA A 12 6.16 12.11 0.14
N ALA A 13 6.64 11.37 1.15
CA ALA A 13 5.92 11.23 2.41
C ALA A 13 5.70 12.59 3.08
N SER A 14 6.69 13.51 3.06
CA SER A 14 6.55 14.87 3.60
C SER A 14 6.01 14.90 5.05
N GLY A 15 6.46 13.97 5.91
CA GLY A 15 5.95 13.79 7.29
C GLY A 15 4.61 13.04 7.39
N GLY A 16 4.02 12.74 6.23
CA GLY A 16 2.86 11.93 5.91
C GLY A 16 3.12 10.42 5.80
N VAL A 17 2.38 9.82 4.86
CA VAL A 17 2.56 8.47 4.35
C VAL A 17 2.79 8.57 2.84
N ALA A 18 3.75 7.82 2.32
CA ALA A 18 3.92 7.60 0.88
C ALA A 18 4.19 6.12 0.60
N LEU A 19 3.72 5.68 -0.57
CA LEU A 19 3.85 4.32 -1.07
C LEU A 19 4.69 4.34 -2.34
N LEU A 20 5.60 3.39 -2.47
CA LEU A 20 6.20 3.10 -3.77
C LEU A 20 5.32 2.08 -4.49
N VAL A 21 4.88 2.44 -5.69
CA VAL A 21 3.97 1.63 -6.51
C VAL A 21 4.61 1.36 -7.86
N MET A 22 4.13 0.33 -8.56
CA MET A 22 4.50 0.08 -9.94
C MET A 22 3.28 -0.37 -10.75
N THR A 23 3.35 -0.24 -12.07
CA THR A 23 2.39 -0.90 -12.97
C THR A 23 2.97 -2.24 -13.41
N ALA A 24 2.34 -3.33 -13.01
CA ALA A 24 2.76 -4.69 -13.36
C ALA A 24 1.92 -5.22 -14.54
N PRO A 25 2.54 -5.78 -15.60
CA PRO A 25 1.82 -6.46 -16.67
C PRO A 25 1.01 -7.67 -16.17
N ASP A 26 1.52 -8.37 -15.17
CA ASP A 26 0.80 -9.39 -14.41
C ASP A 26 0.84 -9.02 -12.92
N PRO A 27 -0.30 -8.60 -12.34
CA PRO A 27 -0.35 -8.17 -10.96
C PRO A 27 -0.57 -9.33 -9.97
N THR A 28 -0.60 -10.59 -10.43
CA THR A 28 -0.86 -11.77 -9.59
C THR A 28 0.08 -11.82 -8.38
N GLY A 29 -0.51 -11.93 -7.19
CA GLY A 29 0.23 -12.09 -5.93
C GLY A 29 0.62 -10.79 -5.22
N TYR A 30 0.40 -9.62 -5.84
CA TYR A 30 0.65 -8.32 -5.22
C TYR A 30 -0.58 -7.71 -4.55
N GLY A 31 -0.39 -6.75 -3.63
CA GLY A 31 -1.48 -5.87 -3.19
C GLY A 31 -1.86 -4.85 -4.27
N ARG A 32 -3.15 -4.54 -4.44
CA ARG A 32 -3.66 -3.58 -5.44
C ARG A 32 -3.87 -2.21 -4.84
N ILE A 33 -3.44 -1.16 -5.54
CA ILE A 33 -3.68 0.22 -5.12
C ILE A 33 -5.10 0.62 -5.49
N LEU A 34 -5.93 0.89 -4.49
CA LEU A 34 -7.28 1.42 -4.68
C LEU A 34 -7.20 2.94 -4.74
N ARG A 35 -7.78 3.55 -5.77
CA ARG A 35 -7.85 5.01 -5.92
C ARG A 35 -9.28 5.49 -6.05
N GLN A 36 -9.55 6.68 -5.54
CA GLN A 36 -10.77 7.44 -5.82
C GLN A 36 -10.62 8.19 -7.14
N ASP A 37 -11.75 8.60 -7.72
CA ASP A 37 -11.79 9.62 -8.76
C ASP A 37 -11.01 10.87 -8.32
N GLY A 38 -10.10 11.33 -9.18
CA GLY A 38 -9.14 12.40 -8.85
C GLY A 38 -7.78 11.90 -8.34
N GLY A 39 -7.59 10.59 -8.20
CA GLY A 39 -6.28 9.97 -8.00
C GLY A 39 -5.82 9.81 -6.56
N ALA A 40 -6.64 10.18 -5.57
CA ALA A 40 -6.34 9.94 -4.16
C ALA A 40 -6.29 8.43 -3.86
N VAL A 41 -5.30 7.98 -3.09
CA VAL A 41 -5.21 6.58 -2.65
C VAL A 41 -6.24 6.34 -1.55
N LEU A 42 -7.10 5.34 -1.73
CA LEU A 42 -8.09 4.89 -0.75
C LEU A 42 -7.55 3.80 0.17
N GLY A 43 -6.61 2.99 -0.32
CA GLY A 43 -6.00 1.90 0.43
C GLY A 43 -5.34 0.89 -0.48
N ILE A 44 -4.92 -0.22 0.13
CA ILE A 44 -4.33 -1.36 -0.58
C ILE A 44 -5.20 -2.58 -0.25
N VAL A 45 -5.51 -3.39 -1.27
CA VAL A 45 -6.18 -4.69 -1.05
C VAL A 45 -5.25 -5.83 -1.47
N GLU A 46 -4.98 -6.76 -0.55
CA GLU A 46 -4.13 -7.92 -0.83
C GLU A 46 -4.80 -8.89 -1.82
N GLU A 47 -4.00 -9.62 -2.61
CA GLU A 47 -4.49 -10.53 -3.67
C GLU A 47 -5.59 -11.50 -3.19
N ARG A 48 -5.43 -12.02 -1.97
CA ARG A 48 -6.35 -13.00 -1.38
C ARG A 48 -7.70 -12.39 -1.01
N ASP A 49 -7.71 -11.14 -0.60
CA ASP A 49 -8.90 -10.38 -0.20
C ASP A 49 -9.51 -9.60 -1.36
N ALA A 50 -8.77 -9.45 -2.46
CA ALA A 50 -9.22 -8.74 -3.65
C ALA A 50 -10.35 -9.47 -4.38
N THR A 51 -11.39 -8.72 -4.73
CA THR A 51 -12.46 -9.17 -5.63
C THR A 51 -11.91 -9.45 -7.04
N PRO A 52 -12.62 -10.23 -7.87
CA PRO A 52 -12.23 -10.45 -9.26
C PRO A 52 -12.06 -9.14 -10.06
N ALA A 53 -12.77 -8.08 -9.70
CA ALA A 53 -12.62 -6.76 -10.30
C ALA A 53 -11.32 -6.08 -9.86
N GLN A 54 -11.04 -6.05 -8.56
CA GLN A 54 -9.82 -5.46 -8.02
C GLN A 54 -8.57 -6.19 -8.50
N ARG A 55 -8.60 -7.52 -8.67
CA ARG A 55 -7.45 -8.30 -9.19
C ARG A 55 -6.97 -7.86 -10.57
N ARG A 56 -7.81 -7.17 -11.35
CA ARG A 56 -7.45 -6.62 -12.67
C ARG A 56 -6.73 -5.27 -12.60
N ILE A 57 -6.66 -4.65 -11.42
CA ILE A 57 -5.90 -3.41 -11.22
C ILE A 57 -4.41 -3.75 -11.43
N GLY A 58 -3.77 -3.07 -12.38
CA GLY A 58 -2.35 -3.28 -12.69
C GLY A 58 -1.40 -2.43 -11.84
N GLU A 59 -1.91 -1.42 -11.14
CA GLU A 59 -1.13 -0.65 -10.18
C GLU A 59 -1.03 -1.41 -8.85
N VAL A 60 0.20 -1.77 -8.49
CA VAL A 60 0.47 -2.69 -7.39
C VAL A 60 1.38 -2.07 -6.33
N ASN A 61 1.18 -2.53 -5.09
CA ASN A 61 2.03 -2.22 -3.95
C ASN A 61 3.37 -2.97 -4.08
N THR A 62 4.49 -2.25 -4.00
CA THR A 62 5.83 -2.85 -4.01
C THR A 62 6.28 -3.35 -2.62
N GLY A 63 5.49 -3.07 -1.58
CA GLY A 63 5.81 -3.37 -0.18
C GLY A 63 6.67 -2.30 0.50
N LEU A 64 7.04 -1.24 -0.20
CA LEU A 64 7.81 -0.12 0.35
C LEU A 64 6.91 1.07 0.69
N MET A 65 6.97 1.49 1.95
CA MET A 65 6.24 2.63 2.50
C MET A 65 7.20 3.52 3.29
N ALA A 66 7.08 4.83 3.11
CA ALA A 66 7.63 5.81 4.03
C ALA A 66 6.49 6.40 4.85
N ILE A 67 6.60 6.33 6.17
CA ILE A 67 5.58 6.81 7.11
C ILE A 67 6.27 7.49 8.29
N SER A 68 5.69 8.60 8.77
CA SER A 68 6.19 9.21 9.99
C SER A 68 5.92 8.34 11.22
N VAL A 69 6.89 8.31 12.14
CA VAL A 69 6.78 7.54 13.39
C VAL A 69 5.53 7.90 14.18
N ALA A 70 5.10 9.17 14.16
CA ALA A 70 3.90 9.63 14.85
C ALA A 70 2.62 8.97 14.28
N MET A 71 2.48 8.90 12.96
CA MET A 71 1.34 8.22 12.33
C MET A 71 1.41 6.72 12.51
N LEU A 72 2.59 6.12 12.34
CA LEU A 72 2.76 4.69 12.55
C LEU A 72 2.34 4.27 13.97
N ARG A 73 2.78 5.02 15.00
CA ARG A 73 2.37 4.76 16.39
C ARG A 73 0.87 4.91 16.63
N ARG A 74 0.21 5.78 15.86
CA ARG A 74 -1.24 6.02 15.97
C ARG A 74 -2.05 4.89 15.32
N TYR A 75 -1.67 4.44 14.13
CA TYR A 75 -2.49 3.53 13.32
C TYR A 75 -2.12 2.06 13.50
N LEU A 76 -0.85 1.73 13.74
CA LEU A 76 -0.41 0.34 13.91
C LEU A 76 -1.19 -0.44 14.99
N PRO A 77 -1.53 0.13 16.17
CA PRO A 77 -2.32 -0.58 17.17
C PRO A 77 -3.79 -0.83 16.79
N ALA A 78 -4.31 -0.11 15.79
CA ALA A 78 -5.70 -0.23 15.36
C ALA A 78 -5.90 -1.39 14.37
N ILE A 79 -4.83 -1.92 13.78
CA ILE A 79 -4.89 -3.01 12.80
C ILE A 79 -5.50 -4.25 13.45
N GLN A 80 -6.45 -4.86 12.75
CA GLN A 80 -7.12 -6.09 13.18
C GLN A 80 -6.82 -7.20 12.19
N PRO A 81 -6.69 -8.46 12.64
CA PRO A 81 -6.47 -9.61 11.75
C PRO A 81 -7.79 -10.07 11.10
N SER A 82 -8.52 -9.15 10.47
CA SER A 82 -9.84 -9.37 9.88
C SER A 82 -9.78 -9.55 8.36
N ASN A 83 -8.81 -10.35 7.89
CA ASN A 83 -8.62 -10.72 6.48
C ASN A 83 -8.64 -12.24 6.30
N ALA A 84 -8.59 -12.70 5.05
CA ALA A 84 -8.64 -14.11 4.70
C ALA A 84 -7.50 -14.96 5.30
N GLN A 85 -6.41 -14.36 5.79
CA GLN A 85 -5.27 -15.06 6.40
C GLN A 85 -5.27 -14.98 7.93
N GLY A 86 -6.05 -14.08 8.53
CA GLY A 86 -6.01 -13.82 9.96
C GLY A 86 -4.71 -13.15 10.43
N GLU A 87 -4.10 -12.30 9.58
CA GLU A 87 -2.81 -11.66 9.84
C GLU A 87 -2.93 -10.14 10.04
N TYR A 88 -1.95 -9.50 10.68
CA TYR A 88 -1.91 -8.04 10.77
C TYR A 88 -1.19 -7.46 9.54
N TYR A 89 -1.95 -6.89 8.61
CA TYR A 89 -1.36 -6.29 7.42
C TYR A 89 -0.92 -4.86 7.68
N LEU A 90 0.36 -4.57 7.44
CA LEU A 90 0.88 -3.20 7.47
C LEU A 90 0.18 -2.31 6.44
N THR A 91 -0.42 -2.89 5.40
CA THR A 91 -1.19 -2.19 4.37
C THR A 91 -2.53 -1.64 4.87
N ASP A 92 -2.95 -1.99 6.08
CA ASP A 92 -4.15 -1.46 6.77
C ASP A 92 -3.86 -0.23 7.66
N VAL A 93 -2.63 0.31 7.62
CA VAL A 93 -2.22 1.56 8.31
C VAL A 93 -2.85 2.81 7.72
#